data_AF-A0A535NRH8-F1
#
_entry.id   AF-A0A535NRH8-F1
#
_cell.length_a   1.000
_cell.length_b   1.000
_cell.length_c   1.000
_cell.angle_alpha   90.00
_cell.angle_beta   90.00
_cell.angle_gamma   90.00
#
_symmetry.space_group_name_H-M   'P 1'
#
loop_
_entity.id
_entity.type
_entity.pdbx_description
1 polymer ?
#
loop_
_entity_poly.entity_id
_entity_poly.type
_entity_poly.pdbx_seq_one_letter_code
_entity_poly.pdbx_strand_id
1 'polypeptide(L)'
;MEEDMNPNRRTAVLVGALFLISTATFIVSNALITPLLGSHNFLAAVADHSQLMIAATLIALIEGTATVGIALALYPILKRQHPALALGYAGMRIAELAIAVVGFGLGGLLLVTLSATAANGANSETLGTLLVALRHWTLMLVYLYTAIGGLMLSYML
;
A
#
# COMPACT_ATOMS: atom_id res chain seq x y z
N MET A 1 -32.93 18.82 9.11
CA MET A 1 -32.14 19.95 8.59
C MET A 1 -30.81 19.35 8.16
N GLU A 2 -30.64 19.09 6.85
CA GLU A 2 -29.32 18.76 6.32
C GLU A 2 -28.46 20.02 6.48
N GLU A 3 -27.47 19.98 7.38
CA GLU A 3 -26.45 21.02 7.41
C GLU A 3 -25.83 21.09 6.01
N ASP A 4 -26.00 22.23 5.34
CA ASP A 4 -25.37 22.52 4.06
C ASP A 4 -23.86 22.66 4.30
N MET A 5 -23.18 21.51 4.34
CA MET A 5 -21.76 21.43 4.61
C MET A 5 -21.01 22.11 3.48
N ASN A 6 -20.25 23.16 3.82
CA ASN A 6 -19.33 23.81 2.90
C ASN A 6 -18.52 22.73 2.14
N PRO A 7 -18.48 22.74 0.79
CA PRO A 7 -17.79 21.73 -0.01
C PRO A 7 -16.35 21.46 0.45
N ASN A 8 -15.64 22.49 0.92
CA ASN A 8 -14.29 22.35 1.46
C ASN A 8 -14.25 21.55 2.77
N ARG A 9 -15.26 21.70 3.64
CA ARG A 9 -15.38 20.94 4.90
C ARG A 9 -15.66 19.46 4.61
N ARG A 10 -16.49 19.16 3.61
CA ARG A 10 -16.76 17.78 3.19
C ARG A 10 -15.51 17.10 2.65
N THR A 11 -14.75 17.78 1.80
CA THR A 11 -13.47 17.26 1.29
C THR A 11 -12.46 17.06 2.40
N ALA A 12 -12.34 18.01 3.34
CA ALA A 12 -11.43 17.87 4.48
C ALA A 12 -11.74 16.64 5.35
N VAL A 13 -13.03 16.39 5.64
CA VAL A 13 -13.47 15.19 6.39
C VAL A 13 -13.16 13.91 5.62
N LEU A 14 -13.43 13.89 4.30
CA LEU A 14 -13.12 12.74 3.46
C LEU A 14 -11.62 12.43 3.42
N VAL A 15 -10.79 13.46 3.20
CA VAL A 15 -9.32 13.32 3.19
C VAL A 15 -8.81 12.83 4.53
N GLY A 16 -9.30 13.40 5.64
CA GLY A 16 -8.93 12.95 6.99
C GLY A 16 -9.31 11.50 7.26
N ALA A 17 -10.52 11.08 6.87
CA ALA A 17 -10.97 9.70 7.03
C ALA A 17 -10.11 8.72 6.20
N LEU A 18 -9.84 9.04 4.93
CA LEU A 18 -8.99 8.21 4.07
C LEU A 18 -7.56 8.12 4.58
N PHE A 19 -7.02 9.21 5.14
CA PHE A 19 -5.69 9.23 5.76
C PHE A 19 -5.62 8.30 6.98
N LEU A 20 -6.65 8.32 7.84
CA LEU A 20 -6.73 7.41 8.99
C LEU A 20 -6.86 5.96 8.54
N ILE A 21 -7.68 5.68 7.52
CA ILE A 21 -7.81 4.34 6.93
C ILE A 21 -6.46 3.85 6.41
N SER A 22 -5.78 4.64 5.57
CA SER A 22 -4.45 4.32 5.03
C SER A 22 -3.46 4.02 6.14
N THR A 23 -3.38 4.88 7.16
CA THR A 23 -2.46 4.70 8.29
C THR A 23 -2.76 3.42 9.07
N ALA A 24 -4.03 3.16 9.38
CA ALA A 24 -4.45 1.99 10.14
C ALA A 24 -4.18 0.70 9.35
N THR A 25 -4.53 0.66 8.06
CA THR A 25 -4.32 -0.53 7.22
C THR A 25 -2.84 -0.80 6.99
N PHE A 26 -2.01 0.25 6.83
CA PHE A 26 -0.55 0.10 6.78
C PHE A 26 0.01 -0.60 8.02
N ILE A 27 -0.33 -0.08 9.21
CA ILE A 27 0.15 -0.61 10.49
C ILE A 27 -0.31 -2.06 10.67
N VAL A 28 -1.59 -2.34 10.44
CA VAL A 28 -2.17 -3.68 10.60
C VAL A 28 -1.53 -4.67 9.63
N SER A 29 -1.45 -4.33 8.34
CA SER A 29 -0.84 -5.21 7.35
C SER A 29 0.61 -5.53 7.68
N ASN A 30 1.40 -4.51 8.04
CA ASN A 30 2.79 -4.71 8.39
C ASN A 30 2.96 -5.55 9.66
N ALA A 31 2.18 -5.28 10.70
CA ALA A 31 2.20 -6.05 11.95
C ALA A 31 1.85 -7.54 11.74
N LEU A 32 0.97 -7.86 10.79
CA LEU A 32 0.61 -9.23 10.44
C LEU A 32 1.69 -9.95 9.61
N ILE A 33 2.32 -9.25 8.66
CA ILE A 33 3.28 -9.87 7.73
C ILE A 33 4.68 -10.00 8.32
N THR A 34 5.16 -9.01 9.08
CA THR A 34 6.54 -8.99 9.59
C THR A 34 6.91 -10.25 10.39
N PRO A 35 6.09 -10.76 11.32
CA PRO A 35 6.42 -11.97 12.07
C PRO A 35 6.50 -13.23 11.19
N LEU A 36 5.64 -13.34 10.17
CA LEU A 36 5.64 -14.47 9.24
C LEU A 36 6.95 -14.53 8.44
N LEU A 37 7.34 -13.38 7.87
CA LEU A 37 8.55 -13.27 7.03
C LEU A 37 9.85 -13.26 7.83
N GLY A 38 9.80 -12.96 9.13
CA GLY A 38 10.97 -12.97 10.02
C GLY A 38 11.29 -14.33 10.63
N SER A 39 10.44 -15.35 10.40
CA SER A 39 10.68 -16.70 10.92
C SER A 39 11.81 -17.41 10.18
N HIS A 40 12.55 -18.30 10.87
CA HIS A 40 13.65 -19.05 10.28
C HIS A 40 13.21 -19.89 9.07
N ASN A 41 11.95 -20.37 9.09
CA ASN A 41 11.33 -21.10 7.99
C ASN A 41 10.03 -20.38 7.54
N PHE A 42 10.18 -19.23 6.90
CA PHE A 42 9.05 -18.38 6.51
C PHE A 42 8.07 -19.07 5.56
N LEU A 43 8.51 -19.99 4.70
CA LEU A 43 7.60 -20.73 3.82
C LEU A 43 6.64 -21.61 4.63
N ALA A 44 7.14 -22.32 5.64
CA ALA A 44 6.30 -23.10 6.54
C ALA A 44 5.34 -22.20 7.33
N ALA A 45 5.82 -21.08 7.88
CA ALA A 45 4.99 -20.13 8.62
C ALA A 45 3.85 -19.55 7.77
N VAL A 46 4.14 -19.23 6.50
CA VAL A 46 3.14 -18.74 5.53
C VAL A 46 2.15 -19.84 5.13
N ALA A 47 2.59 -21.10 5.01
CA ALA A 47 1.69 -22.22 4.74
C ALA A 47 0.69 -22.41 5.89
N ASP A 48 1.20 -22.42 7.14
CA ASP A 48 0.39 -22.58 8.35
C ASP A 48 -0.59 -21.41 8.57
N HIS A 49 -0.23 -20.21 8.12
CA HIS A 49 -1.01 -18.99 8.31
C HIS A 49 -1.43 -18.35 6.97
N SER A 50 -1.72 -19.17 5.97
CA SER A 50 -2.01 -18.73 4.59
C SER A 50 -3.17 -17.73 4.51
N GLN A 51 -4.26 -17.97 5.25
CA GLN A 51 -5.41 -17.05 5.31
C GLN A 51 -5.04 -15.69 5.91
N LEU A 52 -4.17 -15.68 6.92
CA LEU A 52 -3.69 -14.44 7.55
C LEU A 52 -2.79 -13.66 6.58
N MET A 53 -1.92 -14.35 5.83
CA MET A 53 -1.09 -13.72 4.80
C MET A 53 -1.95 -13.11 3.67
N ILE A 54 -2.99 -13.83 3.21
CA ILE A 54 -3.94 -13.29 2.21
C ILE A 54 -4.64 -12.06 2.75
N ALA A 55 -5.20 -12.13 3.97
CA ALA A 55 -5.89 -11.00 4.59
C ALA A 55 -4.96 -9.78 4.73
N ALA A 56 -3.73 -9.98 5.23
CA ALA A 56 -2.76 -8.91 5.40
C ALA A 56 -2.34 -8.29 4.06
N THR A 57 -2.23 -9.10 3.00
CA THR A 57 -1.95 -8.65 1.63
C THR A 57 -3.10 -7.79 1.09
N LEU A 58 -4.35 -8.20 1.28
CA LEU A 58 -5.52 -7.42 0.86
C LEU A 58 -5.63 -6.10 1.64
N ILE A 59 -5.34 -6.11 2.94
CA ILE A 59 -5.29 -4.90 3.77
C ILE A 59 -4.23 -3.93 3.25
N ALA A 60 -3.07 -4.42 2.78
CA ALA A 60 -2.05 -3.57 2.15
C ALA A 60 -2.57 -2.88 0.87
N LEU A 61 -3.44 -3.54 0.09
CA LEU A 61 -4.02 -2.92 -1.09
C LEU A 61 -5.05 -1.84 -0.73
N ILE A 62 -5.78 -2.01 0.38
CA ILE A 62 -6.70 -0.99 0.89
C ILE A 62 -5.92 0.30 1.23
N GLU A 63 -4.74 0.18 1.85
CA GLU A 63 -3.83 1.32 2.09
C GLU A 63 -3.57 2.11 0.81
N GLY A 64 -3.03 1.46 -0.23
CA GLY A 64 -2.70 2.14 -1.48
C GLY A 64 -3.92 2.77 -2.16
N THR A 65 -5.08 2.11 -2.12
CA THR A 65 -6.33 2.68 -2.68
C THR A 65 -6.81 3.90 -1.90
N ALA A 66 -6.70 3.89 -0.56
CA ALA A 66 -7.02 5.05 0.27
C ALA A 66 -6.09 6.22 -0.04
N THR A 67 -4.79 5.96 -0.22
CA THR A 67 -3.78 6.94 -0.60
C THR A 67 -4.08 7.59 -1.97
N VAL A 68 -4.49 6.82 -2.97
CA VAL A 68 -4.99 7.36 -4.25
C VAL A 68 -6.27 8.17 -4.05
N GLY A 69 -7.20 7.67 -3.22
CA GLY A 69 -8.44 8.37 -2.89
C GLY A 69 -8.18 9.78 -2.30
N ILE A 70 -7.17 9.92 -1.44
CA ILE A 70 -6.74 11.22 -0.90
C ILE A 70 -6.32 12.16 -2.03
N ALA A 71 -5.50 11.67 -2.96
CA ALA A 71 -5.03 12.50 -4.07
C ALA A 71 -6.16 12.95 -5.00
N LEU A 72 -7.11 12.06 -5.30
CA LEU A 72 -8.27 12.40 -6.11
C LEU A 72 -9.21 13.39 -5.40
N ALA A 73 -9.40 13.24 -4.08
CA ALA A 73 -10.21 14.16 -3.29
C ALA A 73 -9.59 15.56 -3.21
N LEU A 74 -8.25 15.66 -3.14
CA LEU A 74 -7.52 16.93 -3.11
C LEU A 74 -7.34 17.56 -4.50
N TYR A 75 -7.35 16.77 -5.58
CA TYR A 75 -7.14 17.24 -6.95
C TYR A 75 -7.96 18.49 -7.34
N PRO A 76 -9.29 18.59 -7.10
CA PRO A 76 -10.06 19.77 -7.49
C PRO A 76 -9.65 21.04 -6.72
N ILE A 77 -9.05 20.91 -5.55
CA ILE A 77 -8.56 22.02 -4.74
C ILE A 77 -7.18 22.46 -5.25
N LEU A 78 -6.24 21.51 -5.32
CA LEU A 78 -4.84 21.76 -5.69
C LEU A 78 -4.70 22.29 -7.13
N LYS A 79 -5.54 21.79 -8.06
CA LYS A 79 -5.48 22.20 -9.46
C LYS A 79 -5.83 23.68 -9.70
N ARG A 80 -6.47 24.35 -8.74
CA ARG A 80 -6.85 25.77 -8.87
C ARG A 80 -5.64 26.71 -8.87
N GLN A 81 -4.58 26.31 -8.18
CA GLN A 81 -3.34 27.09 -8.06
C GLN A 81 -2.18 26.43 -8.83
N HIS A 82 -2.10 25.10 -8.79
CA HIS A 82 -0.98 24.34 -9.36
C HIS A 82 -1.46 23.16 -10.22
N PRO A 83 -2.03 23.40 -11.42
CA PRO A 83 -2.64 22.34 -12.23
C PRO A 83 -1.66 21.23 -12.64
N ALA A 84 -0.44 21.59 -13.05
CA ALA A 84 0.58 20.61 -13.46
C ALA A 84 1.06 19.75 -12.27
N LEU A 85 1.34 20.38 -11.11
CA LEU A 85 1.77 19.66 -9.92
C LEU A 85 0.65 18.80 -9.31
N ALA A 86 -0.60 19.26 -9.35
CA ALA A 86 -1.75 18.49 -8.89
C ALA A 86 -1.95 17.21 -9.72
N LEU A 87 -1.78 17.32 -11.05
CA LEU A 87 -1.83 16.15 -11.94
C LEU A 87 -0.64 15.21 -11.68
N GLY A 88 0.57 15.77 -11.52
CA GLY A 88 1.76 15.00 -11.17
C GLY A 88 1.61 14.25 -9.85
N TYR A 89 1.07 14.89 -8.82
CA TYR A 89 0.79 14.29 -7.51
C TYR A 89 -0.20 13.13 -7.62
N ALA A 90 -1.32 13.32 -8.32
CA ALA A 90 -2.30 12.26 -8.54
C ALA A 90 -1.71 11.09 -9.35
N GLY A 91 -0.97 11.38 -10.43
CA GLY A 91 -0.28 10.36 -11.22
C GLY A 91 0.75 9.57 -10.40
N MET A 92 1.47 10.26 -9.52
CA MET A 92 2.46 9.64 -8.64
C MET A 92 1.81 8.69 -7.61
N ARG A 93 0.67 9.07 -7.03
CA ARG A 93 -0.09 8.18 -6.14
C ARG A 93 -0.65 6.95 -6.87
N ILE A 94 -1.09 7.12 -8.12
CA ILE A 94 -1.55 5.99 -8.94
C ILE A 94 -0.38 5.05 -9.28
N ALA A 95 0.78 5.59 -9.62
CA ALA A 95 1.98 4.79 -9.87
C ALA A 95 2.44 4.02 -8.62
N GLU A 96 2.39 4.67 -7.45
CA GLU A 96 2.67 4.05 -6.16
C GLU A 96 1.72 2.87 -5.89
N LEU A 97 0.41 3.04 -6.12
CA LEU A 97 -0.56 1.95 -6.02
C LEU A 97 -0.24 0.80 -6.99
N ALA A 98 0.13 1.10 -8.24
CA ALA A 98 0.48 0.06 -9.21
C ALA A 98 1.70 -0.76 -8.75
N ILE A 99 2.74 -0.10 -8.22
CA ILE A 99 3.92 -0.74 -7.66
C ILE A 99 3.54 -1.61 -6.45
N ALA A 100 2.68 -1.10 -5.55
CA ALA A 100 2.20 -1.84 -4.38
C ALA A 100 1.35 -3.06 -4.78
N VAL A 101 0.51 -2.96 -5.81
CA VAL A 101 -0.28 -4.08 -6.34
C VAL A 101 0.63 -5.21 -6.82
N VAL A 102 1.71 -4.88 -7.53
CA VAL A 102 2.66 -5.91 -8.02
C VAL A 102 3.47 -6.49 -6.87
N GLY A 103 4.12 -5.64 -6.07
CA GLY A 103 5.07 -6.11 -5.07
C GLY A 103 4.44 -6.68 -3.80
N PHE A 104 3.45 -5.99 -3.23
CA PHE A 104 2.75 -6.44 -2.04
C PHE A 104 1.61 -7.39 -2.38
N GLY A 105 0.76 -7.01 -3.34
CA GLY A 105 -0.39 -7.81 -3.78
C GLY A 105 0.01 -9.14 -4.41
N LEU A 106 0.49 -9.09 -5.66
CA LEU A 106 0.86 -10.29 -6.41
C LEU A 106 2.02 -11.03 -5.74
N GLY A 107 3.05 -10.31 -5.27
CA GLY A 107 4.16 -10.92 -4.55
C GLY A 107 3.73 -11.69 -3.29
N GLY A 108 2.82 -11.13 -2.49
CA GLY A 108 2.27 -11.80 -1.30
C GLY A 108 1.43 -13.03 -1.64
N LEU A 109 0.56 -12.94 -2.65
CA LEU A 109 -0.27 -14.07 -3.09
C LEU A 109 0.55 -15.20 -3.74
N LEU A 110 1.60 -14.85 -4.48
CA LEU A 110 2.55 -15.82 -5.02
C LEU A 110 3.32 -16.51 -3.91
N LEU A 111 3.65 -15.82 -2.83
CA LEU A 111 4.31 -16.42 -1.67
C LEU A 111 3.41 -17.47 -0.99
N VAL A 112 2.11 -17.19 -0.90
CA VAL A 112 1.11 -18.16 -0.40
C VAL A 112 1.03 -19.37 -1.33
N THR A 113 0.92 -19.15 -2.64
CA THR A 113 0.91 -20.24 -3.65
C THR A 113 2.19 -21.08 -3.57
N LEU A 114 3.34 -20.44 -3.45
CA LEU A 114 4.64 -21.10 -3.32
C LEU A 114 4.70 -21.92 -2.02
N SER A 115 4.24 -21.37 -0.89
CA SER A 115 4.22 -22.08 0.39
C SER A 115 3.35 -23.35 0.35
N ALA A 116 2.25 -23.32 -0.40
CA ALA A 116 1.34 -24.46 -0.54
C ALA A 116 1.86 -25.55 -1.49
N THR A 117 2.73 -25.19 -2.44
CA THR A 117 3.24 -26.08 -3.49
C THR A 117 4.69 -26.51 -3.27
N ALA A 118 5.37 -25.92 -2.29
CA ALA A 118 6.75 -26.22 -1.98
C ALA A 118 6.88 -27.65 -1.43
N ALA A 119 7.41 -28.56 -2.25
CA ALA A 119 8.12 -29.71 -1.72
C ALA A 119 9.45 -29.18 -1.14
N ASN A 120 9.77 -29.48 0.12
CA ASN A 120 10.97 -29.01 0.83
C ASN A 120 12.26 -29.21 -0.01
N GLY A 121 12.63 -28.22 -0.81
CA GLY A 121 13.69 -28.31 -1.81
C GLY A 121 14.24 -26.94 -2.16
N ALA A 122 15.52 -26.91 -2.54
CA ALA A 122 16.31 -25.67 -2.70
C ALA A 122 15.71 -24.62 -3.66
N ASN A 123 14.91 -25.06 -4.65
CA ASN A 123 14.27 -24.16 -5.60
C ASN A 123 13.18 -23.31 -4.93
N SER A 124 12.41 -23.88 -4.00
CA SER A 124 11.33 -23.16 -3.32
C SER A 124 11.87 -22.11 -2.36
N GLU A 125 12.96 -22.41 -1.64
CA GLU A 125 13.63 -21.45 -0.76
C GLU A 125 14.21 -20.26 -1.55
N THR A 126 14.82 -20.54 -2.71
CA THR A 126 15.36 -19.50 -3.59
C THR A 126 14.26 -18.58 -4.11
N LEU A 127 13.16 -19.15 -4.63
CA LEU A 127 12.01 -18.37 -5.11
C LEU A 127 11.34 -17.58 -3.98
N GLY A 128 11.20 -18.18 -2.79
CA GLY A 128 10.64 -17.51 -1.62
C GLY A 128 11.49 -16.32 -1.20
N THR A 129 12.81 -16.47 -1.19
CA THR A 129 13.74 -15.38 -0.87
C THR A 129 13.64 -14.23 -1.87
N LEU A 130 13.48 -14.54 -3.17
CA LEU A 130 13.26 -13.52 -4.21
C LEU A 130 11.93 -12.77 -4.03
N LEU A 131 10.85 -13.46 -3.64
CA LEU A 131 9.56 -12.82 -3.36
C LEU A 131 9.63 -11.94 -2.11
N VAL A 132 10.35 -12.35 -1.07
CA VAL A 132 10.61 -11.52 0.11
C VAL A 132 11.45 -10.29 -0.26
N ALA A 133 12.48 -10.46 -1.09
CA ALA A 133 13.29 -9.34 -1.59
C ALA A 133 12.46 -8.38 -2.45
N LEU A 134 11.60 -8.89 -3.34
CA LEU A 134 10.65 -8.09 -4.12
C LEU A 134 9.81 -7.22 -3.18
N ARG A 135 9.21 -7.82 -2.16
CA ARG A 135 8.41 -7.09 -1.15
C ARG A 135 9.25 -6.01 -0.44
N HIS A 136 10.49 -6.32 -0.06
CA HIS A 136 11.37 -5.36 0.60
C HIS A 136 11.67 -4.14 -0.29
N TRP A 137 12.04 -4.36 -1.55
CA TRP A 137 12.31 -3.29 -2.52
C TRP A 137 11.07 -2.48 -2.85
N THR A 138 9.90 -3.12 -2.96
CA THR A 138 8.61 -2.44 -3.11
C THR A 138 8.36 -1.48 -1.96
N LEU A 139 8.65 -1.88 -0.71
CA LEU A 139 8.48 -1.01 0.46
C LEU A 139 9.40 0.22 0.42
N MET A 140 10.66 0.05 0.00
CA MET A 140 11.57 1.18 -0.20
C MET A 140 11.08 2.14 -1.29
N LEU A 141 10.57 1.60 -2.40
CA LEU A 141 10.00 2.41 -3.48
C LEU A 141 8.76 3.17 -2.99
N VAL A 142 7.81 2.50 -2.34
CA VAL A 142 6.61 3.15 -1.78
C VAL A 142 7.00 4.31 -0.85
N TYR A 143 7.98 4.13 0.04
CA TYR A 143 8.47 5.24 0.87
C TYR A 143 9.05 6.40 0.07
N LEU A 144 9.81 6.13 -0.99
CA LEU A 144 10.32 7.17 -1.89
C LEU A 144 9.18 7.94 -2.56
N TYR A 145 8.18 7.22 -3.10
CA TYR A 145 7.01 7.82 -3.74
C TYR A 145 6.20 8.67 -2.76
N THR A 146 5.96 8.14 -1.56
CA THR A 146 5.28 8.86 -0.49
C THR A 146 6.05 10.09 -0.04
N ALA A 147 7.37 10.03 0.09
CA ALA A 147 8.19 11.19 0.46
C ALA A 147 8.10 12.31 -0.59
N ILE A 148 8.26 11.98 -1.87
CA ILE A 148 8.14 12.95 -2.96
C ILE A 148 6.72 13.51 -3.04
N GLY A 149 5.70 12.65 -2.95
CA GLY A 149 4.29 13.06 -2.92
C GLY A 149 3.97 13.97 -1.74
N GLY A 150 4.55 13.71 -0.57
CA GLY A 150 4.45 14.56 0.62
C GLY A 150 5.06 15.94 0.40
N LEU A 151 6.25 16.02 -0.21
CA LEU A 151 6.88 17.30 -0.57
C LEU A 151 6.03 18.08 -1.57
N MET A 152 5.54 17.43 -2.62
CA MET A 152 4.65 18.07 -3.60
C MET A 152 3.39 18.61 -2.94
N LEU A 153 2.75 17.81 -2.09
CA LEU A 153 1.55 18.23 -1.36
C LEU A 153 1.85 19.41 -0.44
N SER A 154 2.97 19.36 0.30
CA SER A 154 3.37 20.44 1.22
C SER A 154 3.66 21.76 0.51
N TYR A 155 4.12 21.71 -0.73
CA TYR A 155 4.38 22.91 -1.53
C TYR A 155 3.09 23.54 -2.09
N MET A 156 2.05 22.73 -2.32
CA MET A 156 0.78 23.17 -2.89
C MET A 156 -0.27 23.60 -1.84
N LEU A 157 0.00 23.36 -0.56
CA LEU A 157 -0.84 23.77 0.58
C LEU A 157 -0.38 25.11 1.14
#